data_AF-A0A944TH99-F1
#
_entry.id   AF-A0A944TH99-F1
#
_cell.length_a   1.000
_cell.length_b   1.000
_cell.length_c   1.000
_cell.angle_alpha   90.00
_cell.angle_beta   90.00
_cell.angle_gamma   90.00
#
_symmetry.space_group_name_H-M   'P 1'
#
loop_
_entity.id
_entity.type
_entity.pdbx_description
1 polymer ?
#
loop_
_entity_poly.entity_id
_entity_poly.type
_entity_poly.pdbx_seq_one_letter_code
_entity_poly.pdbx_strand_id
1 'polypeptide(L)'
;MNFNMDISFDNDTSKSARLRRELRNPSLLTIFLIVTVVCVVIFAPFAPGWISTTKESFADIAKKKEITEASMSSLTSIVPSQISPWLATQANTMINAEGPLDWKVVSFRRGPCSGGNLSQLPAGKYSDSIGTACVELDRIQQLYSGKCFRASDCTVPEVAKEEISAAIGNVWEAFSDAGFVLPYDVIEQ
;
A
#
# COMPACT_ATOMS: atom_id res chain seq x y z
N MET A 1 -87.70 1.87 -8.79
CA MET A 1 -86.85 1.18 -7.79
C MET A 1 -85.49 0.96 -8.44
N ASN A 2 -84.51 1.78 -8.08
CA ASN A 2 -83.12 1.67 -8.57
C ASN A 2 -82.34 0.75 -7.62
N PHE A 3 -81.77 -0.34 -8.13
CA PHE A 3 -80.76 -1.12 -7.43
C PHE A 3 -79.38 -0.56 -7.83
N ASN A 4 -78.77 0.21 -6.92
CA ASN A 4 -77.38 0.63 -7.03
C ASN A 4 -76.53 -0.48 -6.39
N MET A 5 -75.66 -1.11 -7.16
CA MET A 5 -74.75 -2.16 -6.68
C MET A 5 -73.43 -1.47 -6.28
N ASP A 6 -73.29 -1.13 -5.00
CA ASP A 6 -72.04 -0.62 -4.45
C ASP A 6 -71.03 -1.78 -4.32
N ILE A 7 -70.09 -1.85 -5.26
CA ILE A 7 -68.94 -2.74 -5.18
C ILE A 7 -67.96 -2.13 -4.18
N SER A 8 -68.04 -2.58 -2.93
CA SER A 8 -67.06 -2.22 -1.90
C SER A 8 -65.70 -2.84 -2.25
N PHE A 9 -64.75 -1.99 -2.65
CA PHE A 9 -63.36 -2.39 -2.85
C PHE A 9 -62.69 -2.52 -1.47
N ASP A 10 -62.55 -3.74 -0.98
CA ASP A 10 -61.77 -4.04 0.21
C ASP A 10 -60.28 -3.72 -0.09
N ASN A 11 -59.75 -2.66 0.52
CA ASN A 11 -58.36 -2.27 0.32
C ASN A 11 -57.46 -3.18 1.17
N ASP A 12 -57.07 -4.31 0.61
CA ASP A 12 -56.19 -5.26 1.26
C ASP A 12 -54.79 -4.64 1.50
N THR A 13 -54.49 -4.32 2.76
CA THR A 13 -53.25 -3.63 3.21
C THR A 13 -52.12 -4.58 3.58
N SER A 14 -52.16 -5.82 3.09
CA SER A 14 -51.09 -6.80 3.30
C SER A 14 -49.74 -6.35 2.71
N LYS A 15 -48.63 -6.66 3.39
CA LYS A 15 -47.27 -6.32 2.95
C LYS A 15 -46.95 -6.92 1.56
N SER A 16 -47.50 -8.09 1.25
CA SER A 16 -47.34 -8.73 -0.07
C SER A 16 -48.14 -8.02 -1.17
N ALA A 17 -49.30 -7.44 -0.85
CA ALA A 17 -50.12 -6.66 -1.77
C ALA A 17 -49.48 -5.29 -2.08
N ARG A 18 -48.82 -4.67 -1.09
CA ARG A 18 -47.98 -3.48 -1.31
C ARG A 18 -46.76 -3.80 -2.19
N LEU A 19 -46.06 -4.90 -1.92
CA LEU A 19 -44.92 -5.34 -2.73
C LEU A 19 -45.32 -5.59 -4.20
N ARG A 20 -46.48 -6.23 -4.43
CA ARG A 20 -47.02 -6.46 -5.78
C ARG A 20 -47.40 -5.18 -6.53
N ARG A 21 -47.89 -4.14 -5.83
CA ARG A 21 -48.19 -2.83 -6.44
C ARG A 21 -46.88 -2.11 -6.82
N GLU A 22 -45.87 -2.16 -5.96
CA GLU A 22 -44.57 -1.52 -6.21
C GLU A 22 -43.80 -2.18 -7.37
N LEU A 23 -43.91 -3.50 -7.54
CA LEU A 23 -43.29 -4.24 -8.64
C LEU A 23 -43.95 -3.99 -10.01
N ARG A 24 -45.17 -3.43 -10.04
CA ARG A 24 -45.96 -3.21 -11.26
C ARG A 24 -45.63 -1.88 -11.95
N ASN A 25 -45.08 -0.93 -11.20
CA ASN A 25 -44.46 0.30 -11.71
C ASN A 25 -43.23 0.64 -10.86
N PRO A 26 -42.12 -0.11 -11.02
CA PRO A 26 -41.00 -0.03 -10.09
C PRO A 26 -40.25 1.29 -10.25
N SER A 27 -39.92 1.90 -9.11
CA SER A 27 -38.97 3.02 -9.08
C SER A 27 -37.58 2.57 -9.53
N LEU A 28 -36.79 3.49 -10.06
CA LEU A 28 -35.39 3.25 -10.48
C LEU A 28 -34.54 2.61 -9.37
N LEU A 29 -34.80 2.97 -8.11
CA LEU A 29 -34.14 2.42 -6.93
C LEU A 29 -34.53 0.96 -6.68
N THR A 30 -35.80 0.60 -6.91
CA THR A 30 -36.29 -0.77 -6.77
C THR A 30 -35.68 -1.69 -7.83
N ILE A 31 -35.56 -1.21 -9.07
CA ILE A 31 -34.87 -1.93 -10.16
C ILE A 31 -33.40 -2.14 -9.80
N PHE A 32 -32.72 -1.10 -9.32
CA PHE A 32 -31.32 -1.18 -8.91
C PHE A 32 -31.09 -2.24 -7.82
N LEU A 33 -31.98 -2.29 -6.81
CA LEU A 33 -31.91 -3.30 -5.75
C LEU A 33 -32.13 -4.72 -6.28
N ILE A 34 -33.10 -4.92 -7.18
CA ILE A 34 -33.36 -6.22 -7.80
C ILE A 34 -32.14 -6.68 -8.62
N VAL A 35 -31.57 -5.80 -9.44
CA VAL A 35 -30.37 -6.10 -10.23
C VAL A 35 -29.19 -6.44 -9.32
N THR A 36 -29.00 -5.69 -8.22
CA THR A 36 -27.94 -5.97 -7.25
C THR A 36 -28.09 -7.36 -6.63
N VAL A 37 -29.30 -7.74 -6.22
CA VAL A 37 -29.58 -9.08 -5.67
C VAL A 37 -29.31 -10.17 -6.71
N VAL A 38 -29.72 -9.98 -7.96
CA VAL A 38 -29.45 -10.93 -9.05
C VAL A 38 -27.95 -11.07 -9.30
N CYS A 39 -27.21 -9.97 -9.34
CA CYS A 39 -25.75 -9.99 -9.45
C CYS A 39 -25.11 -10.77 -8.29
N VAL A 40 -25.55 -10.56 -7.04
CA VAL A 40 -25.03 -11.29 -5.89
C VAL A 40 -25.23 -12.81 -6.04
N VAL A 41 -26.39 -13.26 -6.51
CA VAL A 41 -26.66 -14.70 -6.73
C VAL A 41 -25.79 -15.28 -7.84
N ILE A 42 -25.56 -14.52 -8.91
CA ILE A 42 -24.73 -14.95 -10.05
C ILE A 42 -23.24 -15.01 -9.65
N PHE A 43 -22.76 -14.04 -8.89
CA PHE A 43 -21.34 -13.93 -8.50
C PHE A 43 -20.99 -14.69 -7.21
N ALA A 44 -21.96 -15.06 -6.39
CA ALA A 44 -21.74 -15.83 -5.14
C ALA A 44 -20.96 -17.14 -5.32
N PRO A 45 -21.17 -17.97 -6.37
CA PRO A 45 -20.40 -19.19 -6.59
C PRO A 45 -18.93 -18.92 -6.94
N PHE A 46 -18.62 -17.73 -7.46
CA PHE A 46 -17.27 -17.30 -7.84
C PHE A 46 -16.54 -16.54 -6.72
N ALA A 47 -17.24 -16.19 -5.64
CA ALA A 47 -16.68 -15.54 -4.46
C ALA A 47 -15.48 -16.26 -3.81
N PRO A 48 -15.48 -17.61 -3.63
CA PRO A 48 -14.37 -18.25 -2.91
C PRO A 48 -13.02 -18.09 -3.62
N GLY A 49 -12.99 -18.03 -4.96
CA GLY A 49 -11.74 -17.92 -5.73
C GLY A 49 -11.08 -16.54 -5.65
N TRP A 50 -11.84 -15.45 -5.70
CA TRP A 50 -11.25 -14.10 -5.63
C TRP A 50 -10.93 -13.69 -4.20
N ILE A 51 -11.72 -14.14 -3.22
CA ILE A 51 -11.50 -13.81 -1.80
C ILE A 51 -10.27 -14.51 -1.25
N SER A 52 -9.97 -15.76 -1.64
CA SER A 52 -8.77 -16.47 -1.19
C SER A 52 -7.49 -15.85 -1.75
N THR A 53 -7.42 -15.61 -3.06
CA THR A 53 -6.26 -14.97 -3.70
C THR A 53 -5.99 -13.57 -3.15
N THR A 54 -7.07 -12.81 -2.89
CA THR A 54 -6.96 -11.47 -2.32
C THR A 54 -6.46 -11.52 -0.87
N LYS A 55 -6.96 -12.47 -0.06
CA LYS A 55 -6.52 -12.64 1.34
C LYS A 55 -5.08 -13.13 1.44
N GLU A 56 -4.66 -14.09 0.62
CA GLU A 56 -3.29 -14.61 0.62
C GLU A 56 -2.31 -13.52 0.18
N SER A 57 -2.63 -12.79 -0.90
CA SER A 57 -1.81 -11.66 -1.33
C SER A 57 -1.73 -10.60 -0.24
N PHE A 58 -2.84 -10.19 0.37
CA PHE A 58 -2.80 -9.21 1.47
C PHE A 58 -2.09 -9.73 2.74
N ALA A 59 -2.17 -11.03 3.06
CA ALA A 59 -1.48 -11.62 4.21
C ALA A 59 0.03 -11.67 4.02
N ASP A 60 0.50 -12.08 2.84
CA ASP A 60 1.93 -12.05 2.51
C ASP A 60 2.46 -10.60 2.44
N ILE A 61 1.64 -9.66 1.98
CA ILE A 61 1.95 -8.22 1.97
C ILE A 61 2.04 -7.66 3.38
N ALA A 62 1.06 -7.97 4.26
CA ALA A 62 1.07 -7.54 5.65
C ALA A 62 2.29 -8.12 6.38
N LYS A 63 2.63 -9.38 6.11
CA LYS A 63 3.80 -10.05 6.68
C LYS A 63 5.12 -9.45 6.20
N LYS A 64 5.27 -9.12 4.90
CA LYS A 64 6.46 -8.41 4.39
C LYS A 64 6.62 -7.05 5.06
N LYS A 65 5.54 -6.27 5.12
CA LYS A 65 5.55 -4.94 5.76
C LYS A 65 5.87 -5.04 7.25
N GLU A 66 5.27 -6.01 7.95
CA GLU A 66 5.53 -6.28 9.36
C GLU A 66 6.97 -6.72 9.59
N ILE A 67 7.55 -7.59 8.74
CA ILE A 67 8.96 -7.98 8.83
C ILE A 67 9.88 -6.77 8.59
N THR A 68 9.59 -5.92 7.61
CA THR A 68 10.40 -4.72 7.34
C THR A 68 10.28 -3.69 8.46
N GLU A 69 9.08 -3.46 8.99
CA GLU A 69 8.86 -2.58 10.16
C GLU A 69 9.45 -3.19 11.45
N ALA A 70 9.33 -4.50 11.67
CA ALA A 70 9.84 -5.21 12.85
C ALA A 70 11.36 -5.38 12.83
N SER A 71 11.98 -5.63 11.68
CA SER A 71 13.45 -5.68 11.53
C SER A 71 14.13 -4.37 11.96
N MET A 72 13.36 -3.27 11.97
CA MET A 72 13.80 -1.96 12.39
C MET A 72 13.30 -1.58 13.79
N SER A 73 12.12 -2.05 14.22
CA SER A 73 11.68 -1.89 15.61
C SER A 73 12.51 -2.72 16.59
N SER A 74 13.20 -3.77 16.10
CA SER A 74 14.22 -4.51 16.84
C SER A 74 15.56 -3.78 16.97
N LEU A 75 15.79 -2.68 16.21
CA LEU A 75 16.88 -1.75 16.49
C LEU A 75 16.48 -0.86 17.67
N THR A 76 16.46 -1.46 18.86
CA THR A 76 16.27 -0.73 20.13
C THR A 76 17.41 0.27 20.39
N SER A 77 18.52 0.16 19.63
CA SER A 77 19.51 1.21 19.43
C SER A 77 19.80 1.37 17.93
N ILE A 78 19.73 2.60 17.43
CA ILE A 78 20.16 2.92 16.07
C ILE A 78 21.69 2.81 16.05
N VAL A 79 22.21 1.76 15.42
CA VAL A 79 23.64 1.62 15.20
C VAL A 79 24.00 2.38 13.91
N PRO A 80 24.80 3.46 13.97
CA PRO A 80 25.08 4.30 12.81
C PRO A 80 25.59 3.50 11.60
N SER A 81 26.44 2.50 11.82
CA SER A 81 27.00 1.67 10.74
C SER A 81 25.98 0.78 10.02
N GLN A 82 24.78 0.58 10.56
CA GLN A 82 23.74 -0.26 9.96
C GLN A 82 22.76 0.53 9.08
N ILE A 83 22.73 1.86 9.22
CA ILE A 83 21.76 2.71 8.51
C ILE A 83 22.08 2.80 7.01
N SER A 84 23.36 2.96 6.66
CA SER A 84 23.77 3.05 5.24
C SER A 84 23.47 1.78 4.45
N PRO A 85 23.87 0.56 4.91
CA PRO A 85 23.48 -0.69 4.25
C PRO A 85 21.96 -0.87 4.15
N TRP A 86 21.22 -0.47 5.18
CA TRP A 86 19.77 -0.54 5.14
C TRP A 86 19.18 0.42 4.10
N LEU A 87 19.60 1.69 4.07
CA LEU A 87 19.15 2.67 3.07
C LEU A 87 19.45 2.19 1.65
N ALA A 88 20.64 1.66 1.42
CA ALA A 88 21.03 1.08 0.14
C ALA A 88 20.14 -0.10 -0.27
N THR A 89 19.76 -0.96 0.69
CA THR A 89 18.84 -2.07 0.44
C THR A 89 17.46 -1.56 0.03
N GLN A 90 16.91 -0.55 0.72
CA GLN A 90 15.61 0.02 0.37
C GLN A 90 15.63 0.71 -1.00
N ALA A 91 16.69 1.48 -1.27
CA ALA A 91 16.91 2.13 -2.55
C ALA A 91 17.05 1.12 -3.69
N ASN A 92 17.76 0.01 -3.48
CA ASN A 92 17.88 -1.05 -4.48
C ASN A 92 16.53 -1.72 -4.77
N THR A 93 15.70 -1.93 -3.74
CA THR A 93 14.32 -2.41 -3.92
C THR A 93 13.49 -1.43 -4.75
N MET A 94 13.64 -0.12 -4.53
CA MET A 94 12.95 0.91 -5.33
C MET A 94 13.42 0.94 -6.78
N ILE A 95 14.73 0.81 -7.04
CA ILE A 95 15.30 0.79 -8.40
C ILE A 95 14.75 -0.40 -9.20
N ASN A 96 14.63 -1.55 -8.55
CA ASN A 96 14.16 -2.80 -9.14
C ASN A 96 12.67 -3.05 -8.88
N ALA A 97 11.90 -2.00 -8.59
CA ALA A 97 10.50 -2.16 -8.20
C ALA A 97 9.68 -2.78 -9.34
N GLU A 98 9.03 -3.91 -9.05
CA GLU A 98 8.08 -4.57 -9.97
C GLU A 98 6.63 -4.15 -9.67
N GLY A 99 6.41 -3.49 -8.54
CA GLY A 99 5.09 -3.00 -8.16
C GLY A 99 5.10 -1.88 -7.14
N PRO A 100 3.90 -1.39 -6.77
CA PRO A 100 3.71 -0.28 -5.84
C PRO A 100 4.33 -0.54 -4.46
N LEU A 101 4.42 -1.80 -4.06
CA LEU A 101 4.94 -2.20 -2.76
C LEU A 101 6.46 -2.14 -2.70
N ASP A 102 7.15 -2.56 -3.77
CA ASP A 102 8.60 -2.43 -3.86
C ASP A 102 9.00 -0.96 -4.05
N TRP A 103 8.18 -0.19 -4.77
CA TRP A 103 8.36 1.25 -4.90
C TRP A 103 8.15 2.00 -3.56
N LYS A 104 7.13 1.61 -2.80
CA LYS A 104 6.85 2.13 -1.45
C LYS A 104 7.27 1.15 -0.36
N VAL A 105 8.49 0.63 -0.48
CA VAL A 105 9.03 -0.39 0.44
C VAL A 105 9.03 0.09 1.90
N VAL A 106 9.41 1.36 2.12
CA VAL A 106 9.37 2.03 3.41
C VAL A 106 8.95 3.49 3.30
N SER A 107 8.58 4.06 4.43
CA SER A 107 8.37 5.50 4.59
C SER A 107 9.66 6.15 5.08
N PHE A 108 10.37 6.89 4.21
CA PHE A 108 11.58 7.66 4.54
C PHE A 108 11.33 8.89 5.43
N ARG A 109 10.14 8.99 6.04
CA ARG A 109 9.80 9.96 7.11
C ARG A 109 9.74 9.34 8.51
N ARG A 110 9.88 8.01 8.60
CA ARG A 110 9.72 7.22 9.82
C ARG A 110 10.92 6.30 10.02
N GLY A 111 10.96 5.56 11.14
CA GLY A 111 12.06 4.66 11.45
C GLY A 111 13.39 5.43 11.55
N PRO A 112 14.49 4.93 10.95
CA PRO A 112 15.79 5.61 10.99
C PRO A 112 15.78 7.02 10.40
N CYS A 113 14.90 7.29 9.44
CA CYS A 113 14.76 8.59 8.81
C CYS A 113 13.83 9.56 9.58
N SER A 114 13.31 9.18 10.75
CA SER A 114 12.53 10.11 11.56
C SER A 114 13.44 11.15 12.21
N GLY A 115 12.98 12.41 12.31
CA GLY A 115 13.81 13.51 12.84
C GLY A 115 14.39 13.24 14.23
N GLY A 116 13.62 12.61 15.12
CA GLY A 116 14.09 12.24 16.46
C GLY A 116 15.15 11.14 16.48
N ASN A 117 15.19 10.30 15.45
CA ASN A 117 16.18 9.24 15.29
C ASN A 117 17.44 9.76 14.59
N LEU A 118 17.28 10.62 13.58
CA LEU A 118 18.38 11.33 12.93
C LEU A 118 19.14 12.22 13.92
N SER A 119 18.44 12.88 14.84
CA SER A 119 19.08 13.71 15.88
C SER A 119 19.90 12.93 16.90
N GLN A 120 19.74 11.61 16.97
CA GLN A 120 20.55 10.74 17.84
C GLN A 120 21.87 10.31 17.17
N LEU A 121 22.04 10.59 15.88
CA LEU A 121 23.29 10.30 15.19
C LEU A 121 24.38 11.28 15.61
N PRO A 122 25.64 10.84 15.69
CA PRO A 122 26.75 11.74 15.96
C PRO A 122 26.83 12.79 14.85
N ALA A 123 26.88 14.06 15.24
CA ALA A 123 26.96 15.17 14.31
C ALA A 123 28.19 15.05 13.40
N GLY A 124 28.00 15.26 12.11
CA GLY A 124 29.07 15.26 11.11
C GLY A 124 28.56 14.92 9.72
N LYS A 125 29.49 14.84 8.76
CA LYS A 125 29.18 14.55 7.35
C LYS A 125 28.32 13.30 7.17
N TYR A 126 28.54 12.28 7.99
CA TYR A 126 27.76 11.05 7.96
C TYR A 126 26.29 11.27 8.32
N SER A 127 25.99 11.87 9.48
CA SER A 127 24.61 12.15 9.89
C SER A 127 23.88 13.04 8.89
N ASP A 128 24.59 14.05 8.36
CA ASP A 128 24.04 15.00 7.39
C ASP A 128 23.70 14.29 6.08
N SER A 129 24.60 13.44 5.57
CA SER A 129 24.35 12.68 4.35
C SER A 129 23.18 11.70 4.49
N ILE A 130 23.02 11.06 5.65
CA ILE A 130 21.87 10.19 5.93
C ILE A 130 20.58 11.01 5.92
N GLY A 131 20.57 12.15 6.60
CA GLY A 131 19.41 13.05 6.64
C GLY A 131 19.01 13.53 5.25
N THR A 132 19.98 13.97 4.44
CA THR A 132 19.76 14.37 3.04
C THR A 132 19.23 13.22 2.20
N ALA A 133 19.81 12.02 2.30
CA ALA A 133 19.35 10.86 1.54
C ALA A 133 17.92 10.46 1.91
N CYS A 134 17.54 10.49 3.19
CA CYS A 134 16.16 10.25 3.61
C CYS A 134 15.17 11.22 2.95
N VAL A 135 15.52 12.52 2.87
CA VAL A 135 14.68 13.54 2.23
C VAL A 135 14.62 13.33 0.71
N GLU A 136 15.73 13.06 0.05
CA GLU A 136 15.78 12.84 -1.39
C GLU A 136 15.02 11.58 -1.80
N LEU A 137 15.20 10.47 -1.08
CA LEU A 137 14.48 9.22 -1.35
C LEU A 137 12.97 9.38 -1.14
N ASP A 138 12.54 10.12 -0.11
CA ASP A 138 11.12 10.48 0.09
C ASP A 138 10.58 11.31 -1.09
N ARG A 139 11.34 12.32 -1.53
CA ARG A 139 10.99 13.17 -2.67
C ARG A 139 10.83 12.35 -3.95
N ILE A 140 11.82 11.53 -4.27
CA ILE A 140 11.83 10.66 -5.46
C ILE A 140 10.64 9.70 -5.40
N GLN A 141 10.45 9.02 -4.26
CA GLN A 141 9.35 8.07 -4.06
C GLN A 141 7.98 8.72 -4.33
N GLN A 142 7.79 9.97 -3.90
CA GLN A 142 6.54 10.71 -4.14
C GLN A 142 6.41 11.19 -5.57
N LEU A 143 7.48 11.78 -6.12
CA LEU A 143 7.50 12.34 -7.48
C LEU A 143 7.13 11.30 -8.54
N TYR A 144 7.69 10.09 -8.44
CA TYR A 144 7.45 9.02 -9.40
C TYR A 144 6.40 7.99 -8.92
N SER A 145 5.69 8.25 -7.82
CA SER A 145 4.67 7.33 -7.28
C SER A 145 3.58 6.91 -8.28
N GLY A 146 3.23 7.80 -9.22
CA GLY A 146 2.28 7.50 -10.28
C GLY A 146 2.78 6.47 -11.31
N LYS A 147 4.10 6.32 -11.45
CA LYS A 147 4.74 5.38 -12.40
C LYS A 147 4.73 3.93 -11.91
N CYS A 148 4.45 3.73 -10.63
CA CYS A 148 4.29 2.42 -10.00
C CYS A 148 3.02 2.37 -9.16
N PHE A 149 1.91 2.91 -9.66
CA PHE A 149 0.61 2.87 -8.98
C PHE A 149 -0.08 1.50 -9.09
N ARG A 150 0.17 0.77 -10.19
CA ARG A 150 -0.32 -0.60 -10.41
C ARG A 150 0.87 -1.53 -10.65
N ALA A 151 0.77 -2.77 -10.18
CA ALA A 151 1.82 -3.78 -10.42
C ALA A 151 1.98 -4.08 -11.92
N SER A 152 0.89 -4.09 -12.70
CA SER A 152 0.92 -4.38 -14.13
C SER A 152 1.72 -3.37 -14.97
N ASP A 153 1.87 -2.14 -14.48
CA ASP A 153 2.43 -1.01 -15.23
C ASP A 153 3.53 -0.30 -14.45
N CYS A 154 4.14 -0.96 -13.45
CA CYS A 154 5.24 -0.37 -12.70
C CYS A 154 6.49 -0.32 -13.57
N THR A 155 6.88 0.89 -13.96
CA THR A 155 8.11 1.12 -14.71
C THR A 155 8.84 2.27 -14.06
N VAL A 156 9.93 1.95 -13.36
CA VAL A 156 10.81 2.93 -12.75
C VAL A 156 11.60 3.66 -13.85
N PRO A 157 11.42 4.97 -14.05
CA PRO A 157 12.15 5.71 -15.07
C PRO A 157 13.66 5.70 -14.80
N GLU A 158 14.48 5.67 -15.85
CA GLU A 158 15.95 5.71 -15.70
C GLU A 158 16.42 6.95 -14.92
N VAL A 159 15.79 8.11 -15.13
CA VAL A 159 16.07 9.33 -14.36
C VAL A 159 15.85 9.11 -12.86
N ALA A 160 14.81 8.37 -12.47
CA ALA A 160 14.57 8.06 -11.07
C ALA A 160 15.64 7.12 -10.51
N LYS A 161 16.12 6.15 -11.30
CA LYS A 161 17.20 5.24 -10.89
C LYS A 161 18.50 6.01 -10.67
N GLU A 162 18.85 6.91 -11.59
CA GLU A 162 20.02 7.78 -11.48
C GLU A 162 19.95 8.68 -10.23
N GLU A 163 18.80 9.32 -9.98
CA GLU A 163 18.58 10.14 -8.77
C GLU A 163 18.73 9.31 -7.48
N ILE A 164 18.18 8.08 -7.44
CA ILE A 164 18.31 7.16 -6.29
C ILE A 164 19.78 6.75 -6.09
N SER A 165 20.47 6.36 -7.16
CA SER A 165 21.87 5.97 -7.11
C SER A 165 22.77 7.12 -6.66
N ALA A 166 22.50 8.35 -7.07
CA ALA A 166 23.23 9.53 -6.62
C ALA A 166 23.02 9.78 -5.11
N ALA A 167 21.77 9.71 -4.63
CA ALA A 167 21.46 9.90 -3.22
C ALA A 167 22.17 8.87 -2.31
N ILE A 168 22.22 7.60 -2.74
CA ILE A 168 22.92 6.53 -2.02
C ILE A 168 24.44 6.62 -2.19
N GLY A 169 24.94 7.08 -3.34
CA GLY A 169 26.37 7.31 -3.57
C GLY A 169 26.97 8.27 -2.54
N ASN A 170 26.29 9.39 -2.27
CA ASN A 170 26.71 10.35 -1.25
C ASN A 170 26.78 9.74 0.16
N VAL A 171 25.82 8.85 0.47
CA VAL A 171 25.80 8.12 1.75
C VAL A 171 26.99 7.19 1.86
N TRP A 172 27.35 6.47 0.80
CA TRP A 172 28.51 5.57 0.80
C TRP A 172 29.84 6.31 0.93
N GLU A 173 29.97 7.46 0.28
CA GLU A 173 31.13 8.33 0.44
C GLU A 173 31.27 8.76 1.91
N ALA A 174 30.20 9.28 2.51
CA ALA A 174 30.19 9.70 3.91
C ALA A 174 30.39 8.52 4.89
N PHE A 175 29.90 7.32 4.55
CA PHE A 175 30.10 6.10 5.33
C PHE A 175 31.57 5.68 5.37
N SER A 176 32.24 5.71 4.21
CA SER A 176 33.66 5.42 4.09
C SER A 176 34.51 6.49 4.80
N ASP A 177 34.18 7.77 4.64
CA ASP A 177 34.83 8.90 5.31
C ASP A 177 34.75 8.80 6.85
N ALA A 178 33.65 8.24 7.36
CA ALA A 178 33.45 7.99 8.79
C ALA A 178 34.22 6.76 9.30
N GLY A 179 34.95 6.05 8.44
CA GLY A 179 35.76 4.88 8.80
C GLY A 179 34.95 3.60 9.00
N PHE A 180 33.68 3.58 8.58
CA PHE A 180 32.89 2.36 8.62
C PHE A 180 33.28 1.42 7.47
N VAL A 181 33.22 0.12 7.75
CA VAL A 181 33.49 -0.94 6.77
C VAL A 181 32.29 -1.88 6.78
N LEU A 182 31.87 -2.32 5.59
CA LEU A 182 30.87 -3.38 5.47
C LEU A 182 31.43 -4.66 6.11
N PRO A 183 30.67 -5.34 6.98
CA PRO A 183 31.07 -6.68 7.41
C PRO A 183 31.20 -7.56 6.16
N TYR A 184 32.37 -8.18 5.99
CA TYR A 184 32.54 -9.22 4.97
C TYR A 184 31.75 -10.45 5.44
N ASP A 185 30.95 -11.02 4.54
CA ASP A 185 30.39 -12.34 4.75
C ASP A 185 31.58 -13.32 4.83
N VAL A 186 31.93 -13.77 6.04
CA VAL A 186 32.89 -14.86 6.20
C VAL A 186 32.17 -16.12 5.73
N ILE A 187 32.39 -16.48 4.47
CA ILE A 187 32.05 -17.81 3.98
C ILE A 187 33.10 -18.74 4.61
N GLU A 188 32.81 -19.27 5.81
CA GLU A 188 33.55 -20.41 6.33
C GLU A 188 33.37 -21.57 5.34
N GLN A 189 34.48 -22.01 4.73
CA GLN A 189 34.54 -23.18 3.85
C GLN A 189 34.61 -24.48 4.65
#